data_AF-A0A0H3IXI1-F1
#
_entry.id   AF-A0A0H3IXI1-F1
#
_cell.length_a   1.000
_cell.length_b   1.000
_cell.length_c   1.000
_cell.angle_alpha   90.00
_cell.angle_beta   90.00
_cell.angle_gamma   90.00
#
_symmetry.space_group_name_H-M   'P 1'
#
loop_
_entity.id
_entity.type
_entity.pdbx_description
1 polymer ?
#
loop_
_entity_poly.entity_id
_entity_poly.type
_entity_poly.pdbx_seq_one_letter_code
_entity_poly.pdbx_strand_id
1 'polypeptide(L)'
;MESNGNFTEKEMMEDLLATEKQVISSYSTGITETSCTNLRGTLMNNFRGAQDIQYKIFDAMKQRGWYPIKDAPENEVQQLKTEATQMVSELR
;
A
#
# COMPACT_ATOMS: atom_id res chain seq x y z
N MET A 1 -2.86 -33.43 -20.30
CA MET A 1 -1.84 -32.39 -20.02
C MET A 1 -2.02 -32.02 -18.57
N GLU A 2 -1.21 -32.60 -17.68
CA GLU A 2 -1.26 -32.30 -16.26
C GLU A 2 -0.73 -30.88 -16.06
N SER A 3 -1.60 -29.96 -15.64
CA SER A 3 -1.16 -28.69 -15.08
C SER A 3 -0.51 -29.01 -13.75
N ASN A 4 0.82 -28.96 -13.67
CA ASN A 4 1.52 -28.92 -12.38
C ASN A 4 1.09 -27.64 -11.68
N GLY A 5 0.07 -27.74 -10.82
CA GLY A 5 -0.56 -26.63 -10.09
C GLY A 5 0.31 -26.03 -8.99
N ASN A 6 1.59 -25.77 -9.27
CA ASN A 6 2.49 -25.08 -8.38
C ASN A 6 2.74 -23.68 -8.90
N PHE A 7 2.22 -22.68 -8.19
CA PHE A 7 2.58 -21.29 -8.40
C PHE A 7 4.08 -21.08 -8.16
N THR A 8 4.68 -20.23 -8.98
CA THR A 8 6.02 -19.73 -8.72
C THR A 8 6.01 -18.83 -7.48
N GLU A 9 7.17 -18.69 -6.84
CA GLU A 9 7.31 -17.78 -5.70
C GLU A 9 7.00 -16.32 -6.08
N LYS A 10 7.28 -15.94 -7.33
CA LYS A 10 6.92 -14.62 -7.84
C LYS A 10 5.40 -14.44 -7.95
N GLU A 11 4.68 -15.40 -8.52
CA GLU A 11 3.22 -15.36 -8.62
C GLU A 11 2.55 -15.35 -7.25
N MET A 12 3.07 -16.13 -6.29
CA MET A 12 2.59 -16.09 -4.91
C MET A 12 2.81 -14.71 -4.27
N MET A 13 3.98 -14.09 -4.48
CA MET A 13 4.25 -12.74 -3.96
C MET A 13 3.40 -11.65 -4.65
N GLU A 14 3.10 -11.80 -5.94
CA GLU A 14 2.18 -10.92 -6.66
C GLU A 14 0.75 -11.02 -6.10
N ASP A 15 0.28 -12.24 -5.82
CA ASP A 15 -1.02 -12.48 -5.18
C ASP A 15 -1.09 -11.89 -3.76
N LEU A 16 -0.05 -12.08 -2.95
CA LEU A 16 0.06 -11.46 -1.63
C LEU A 16 0.02 -9.93 -1.74
N LEU A 17 0.77 -9.35 -2.69
CA LEU A 17 0.80 -7.89 -2.89
C LEU A 17 -0.57 -7.35 -3.32
N ALA A 18 -1.29 -8.07 -4.20
CA ALA A 18 -2.63 -7.69 -4.64
C ALA A 18 -3.64 -7.79 -3.49
N THR A 19 -3.57 -8.85 -2.69
CA THR A 19 -4.42 -9.06 -1.52
C THR A 19 -4.25 -7.94 -0.50
N GLU A 20 -3.01 -7.60 -0.14
CA GLU A 20 -2.77 -6.53 0.83
C GLU A 20 -3.23 -5.15 0.32
N LYS A 21 -3.10 -4.86 -0.98
CA LYS A 21 -3.66 -3.63 -1.58
C LYS A 21 -5.18 -3.58 -1.41
N GLN A 22 -5.87 -4.70 -1.61
CA GLN A 22 -7.32 -4.77 -1.41
C GLN A 22 -7.68 -4.58 0.06
N VAL A 23 -6.98 -5.23 0.98
CA VAL A 23 -7.19 -5.09 2.44
C VAL A 23 -7.02 -3.63 2.88
N ILE A 24 -5.96 -2.96 2.43
CA ILE A 24 -5.71 -1.53 2.68
C ILE A 24 -6.86 -0.68 2.16
N SER A 25 -7.35 -0.92 0.94
CA SER A 25 -8.48 -0.19 0.36
C SER A 25 -9.76 -0.37 1.21
N SER A 26 -10.07 -1.60 1.61
CA SER A 26 -11.23 -1.90 2.46
C SER A 26 -11.16 -1.21 3.81
N TYR A 27 -9.99 -1.18 4.45
CA TYR A 27 -9.79 -0.44 5.70
C TYR A 27 -9.97 1.07 5.49
N SER A 28 -9.45 1.64 4.40
CA SER A 28 -9.63 3.06 4.10
C SER A 28 -11.12 3.42 4.03
N THR A 29 -11.91 2.68 3.26
CA THR A 29 -13.37 2.86 3.18
C THR A 29 -14.03 2.74 4.56
N GLY A 30 -13.71 1.68 5.31
CA GLY A 30 -14.30 1.47 6.64
C GLY A 30 -13.95 2.58 7.65
N ILE A 31 -12.72 3.10 7.63
CA ILE A 31 -12.28 4.19 8.50
C ILE A 31 -13.04 5.49 8.18
N THR A 32 -13.25 5.79 6.89
CA THR A 32 -13.93 7.01 6.45
C THR A 32 -15.44 6.95 6.64
N GLU A 33 -16.03 5.77 6.62
CA GLU A 33 -17.50 5.59 6.67
C GLU A 33 -18.03 5.20 8.06
N THR A 34 -17.16 4.83 9.02
CA THR A 34 -17.61 4.47 10.36
C THR A 34 -17.91 5.70 11.23
N SER A 35 -19.08 5.72 11.87
CA SER A 35 -19.47 6.72 12.88
C SER A 35 -19.01 6.35 14.29
N CYS A 36 -18.57 5.12 14.49
CA CYS A 36 -18.28 4.53 15.79
C CYS A 36 -16.80 4.71 16.14
N THR A 37 -16.48 5.56 17.13
CA THR A 37 -15.10 6.03 17.37
C THR A 37 -14.14 4.91 17.81
N ASN A 38 -14.59 4.01 18.69
CA ASN A 38 -13.82 2.84 19.10
C ASN A 38 -13.58 1.89 17.91
N LEU A 39 -14.59 1.65 17.07
CA LEU A 39 -14.42 0.85 15.86
C LEU A 39 -13.43 1.51 14.89
N ARG A 40 -13.51 2.84 14.70
CA ARG A 40 -12.54 3.60 13.90
C ARG A 40 -11.12 3.39 14.42
N GLY A 41 -10.92 3.44 15.73
CA GLY A 41 -9.62 3.18 16.36
C GLY A 41 -9.08 1.78 16.05
N THR A 42 -9.93 0.76 16.14
CA THR A 42 -9.57 -0.62 15.78
C THR A 42 -9.19 -0.74 14.30
N LEU A 43 -10.00 -0.18 13.40
CA LEU A 43 -9.73 -0.21 11.96
C LEU A 43 -8.41 0.51 11.62
N MET A 44 -8.14 1.68 12.24
CA MET A 44 -6.86 2.39 12.06
C MET A 44 -5.65 1.58 12.55
N ASN A 45 -5.78 0.86 13.66
CA ASN A 45 -4.70 0.01 14.15
C ASN A 45 -4.41 -1.15 13.19
N ASN A 46 -5.46 -1.82 12.70
CA ASN A 46 -5.30 -2.90 11.74
C ASN A 46 -4.78 -2.41 10.38
N PHE A 47 -5.24 -1.23 9.94
CA PHE A 47 -4.77 -0.59 8.71
C PHE A 47 -3.25 -0.36 8.73
N ARG A 48 -2.71 0.15 9.84
CA ARG A 48 -1.25 0.31 10.00
C ARG A 48 -0.51 -1.02 9.91
N GLY A 49 -1.07 -2.09 10.48
CA GLY A 49 -0.51 -3.43 10.36
C GLY A 49 -0.48 -3.95 8.92
N ALA A 50 -1.59 -3.78 8.19
CA ALA A 50 -1.67 -4.16 6.78
C ALA A 50 -0.68 -3.36 5.91
N GLN A 51 -0.52 -2.06 6.17
CA GLN A 51 0.49 -1.24 5.48
C GLN A 51 1.92 -1.74 5.71
N ASP A 52 2.27 -2.12 6.94
CA ASP A 52 3.60 -2.67 7.26
C ASP A 52 3.84 -4.02 6.54
N ILE A 53 2.84 -4.90 6.52
CA ILE A 53 2.92 -6.19 5.79
C ILE A 53 3.07 -5.96 4.29
N GLN A 54 2.21 -5.12 3.70
CA GLN A 54 2.28 -4.75 2.29
C GLN A 54 3.67 -4.21 1.92
N TYR A 55 4.23 -3.33 2.75
CA TYR A 55 5.56 -2.77 2.52
C TYR A 55 6.66 -3.84 2.55
N LYS A 56 6.60 -4.78 3.50
CA LYS A 56 7.55 -5.91 3.56
C LYS A 56 7.47 -6.80 2.33
N ILE A 57 6.26 -7.07 1.82
CA ILE A 57 6.07 -7.84 0.57
C ILE A 57 6.69 -7.08 -0.60
N PHE A 58 6.37 -5.80 -0.74
CA PHE A 58 6.94 -4.94 -1.78
C PHE A 58 8.48 -4.90 -1.73
N ASP A 59 9.06 -4.70 -0.55
CA ASP A 59 10.52 -4.64 -0.38
C ASP A 59 11.17 -5.98 -0.72
N ALA A 60 10.60 -7.10 -0.29
CA ALA A 60 11.07 -8.43 -0.68
C ALA A 60 11.01 -8.66 -2.19
N MET A 61 9.93 -8.25 -2.86
CA MET A 61 9.83 -8.34 -4.33
C MET A 61 10.85 -7.43 -5.02
N LYS A 62 11.08 -6.22 -4.50
CA LYS A 62 12.08 -5.27 -5.01
C LYS A 62 13.49 -5.85 -4.90
N GLN A 63 13.88 -6.38 -3.74
CA GLN A 63 15.19 -6.98 -3.51
C GLN A 63 15.48 -8.16 -4.45
N ARG A 64 14.43 -8.89 -4.87
CA ARG A 64 14.52 -10.01 -5.81
C ARG A 64 14.41 -9.59 -7.29
N GLY A 65 14.29 -8.30 -7.57
CA GLY A 65 14.14 -7.76 -8.93
C GLY A 65 12.78 -8.06 -9.57
N TRP A 66 11.78 -8.46 -8.78
CA TRP A 66 10.44 -8.79 -9.28
C TRP A 66 9.52 -7.58 -9.40
N TYR A 67 9.88 -6.48 -8.75
CA TYR A 67 9.16 -5.22 -8.82
C TYR A 67 10.09 -4.09 -9.30
N PRO A 68 10.09 -3.76 -10.61
CA PRO A 68 10.94 -2.70 -11.13
C PRO A 68 10.41 -1.35 -10.65
N ILE A 69 11.26 -0.60 -9.97
CA ILE A 69 10.99 0.79 -9.58
C ILE A 69 12.00 1.72 -10.24
N LYS A 70 11.56 2.94 -10.54
CA LYS A 70 12.44 4.06 -10.88
C LYS A 70 12.25 5.11 -9.81
N ASP A 71 13.34 5.54 -9.19
CA ASP A 71 13.27 6.66 -8.28
C ASP A 71 12.89 7.91 -9.08
N ALA A 72 11.97 8.71 -8.53
CA ALA A 72 11.61 9.98 -9.12
C ALA A 72 12.78 10.97 -8.95
N PRO A 73 13.02 11.86 -9.93
CA PRO A 73 13.99 12.94 -9.80
C PRO A 73 13.75 13.78 -8.54
N GLU A 74 14.81 14.12 -7.81
CA GLU A 74 14.71 14.83 -6.52
C GLU A 74 13.99 16.19 -6.64
N ASN A 75 14.19 16.88 -7.76
CA ASN A 75 13.50 18.14 -8.06
C ASN A 75 11.98 17.96 -8.18
N GLU A 76 11.51 16.85 -8.78
CA GLU A 76 10.09 16.55 -8.93
C GLU A 76 9.46 16.22 -7.57
N VAL A 77 10.18 15.45 -6.74
CA VAL A 77 9.76 15.16 -5.36
C VAL A 77 9.64 16.45 -4.54
N GLN A 78 10.62 17.35 -4.63
CA GLN A 78 10.62 18.60 -3.86
C GLN A 78 9.53 19.57 -4.33
N GLN A 79 9.30 19.65 -5.63
CA GLN A 79 8.20 20.43 -6.21
C GLN A 79 6.84 19.92 -5.69
N LEU A 80 6.56 18.62 -5.82
CA LEU A 80 5.29 18.03 -5.39
C LEU A 80 5.05 18.17 -3.88
N LYS A 81 6.09 18.04 -3.05
CA LYS A 81 5.98 18.31 -1.60
C LYS A 81 5.55 19.75 -1.32
N THR A 82 6.08 20.71 -2.06
CA THR A 82 5.77 22.14 -1.92
C THR A 82 4.33 22.40 -2.33
N GLU A 83 3.92 21.90 -3.50
CA GLU A 83 2.54 22.00 -4.01
C GLU A 83 1.53 21.36 -3.05
N ALA A 84 1.82 20.16 -2.52
CA ALA A 84 0.95 19.49 -1.56
C ALA A 84 0.79 20.28 -0.25
N THR A 85 1.88 20.86 0.26
CA THR A 85 1.83 21.70 1.46
C THR A 85 1.02 22.97 1.23
N GLN A 86 1.16 23.59 0.06
CA GLN A 86 0.40 24.76 -0.32
C GLN A 86 -1.10 24.45 -0.42
N MET A 87 -1.49 23.37 -1.12
CA MET A 87 -2.88 22.93 -1.20
C MET A 87 -3.51 22.74 0.19
N VAL A 88 -2.77 22.14 1.13
CA VAL A 88 -3.25 21.98 2.52
C VAL A 88 -3.45 23.33 3.22
N SER A 89 -2.61 24.32 2.94
CA SER A 89 -2.76 25.66 3.51
C SER A 89 -3.98 26.42 2.98
N GLU A 90 -4.34 26.21 1.71
CA GLU A 90 -5.50 26.83 1.06
C GLU A 90 -6.84 26.24 1.54
N LEU A 91 -6.82 25.06 2.16
CA LEU A 91 -7.98 24.40 2.76
C LEU A 91 -8.25 24.79 4.22
N ARG A 92 -7.36 25.59 4.84
CA ARG A 92 -7.52 26.07 6.22
C ARG A 92 -8.18 27.44 6.27
#